data_AF-A0A6V7WKT3-F1
#
_entry.id   AF-A0A6V7WKT3-F1
#
_cell.length_a   1.000
_cell.length_b   1.000
_cell.length_c   1.000
_cell.angle_alpha   90.00
_cell.angle_beta   90.00
_cell.angle_gamma   90.00
#
_symmetry.space_group_name_H-M   'P 1'
#
loop_
_entity.id
_entity.type
_entity.pdbx_description
1 polymer ?
#
loop_
_entity_poly.entity_id
_entity_poly.type
_entity_poly.pdbx_seq_one_letter_code
_entity_poly.pdbx_strand_id
1 'polypeptide(L)'
;MPFLSSKESSKEILSPPPSSLFSNARTEGFDCGDEIGKAFDEFLEVGDKRALRLIWYGEPEKLYTERDEKTKSEFWLNNDVPMLQENIAFHDLASFMAFSSESVNDLNKHLKKEGVCIDSRNFRPTLVISGLPPYDEDSWLRVKAGDAEFICYKPCTRCVLTTVNPDSGEKSPKMEPIKMLRN
;
A
#
# COMPACT_ATOMS: atom_id res chain seq x y z
N MET A 1 -14.63 -36.91 -23.68
CA MET A 1 -13.35 -36.98 -22.94
C MET A 1 -13.69 -37.07 -21.47
N PRO A 2 -13.25 -38.13 -20.77
CA PRO A 2 -13.63 -38.35 -19.38
C PRO A 2 -12.83 -37.44 -18.45
N PHE A 3 -13.53 -36.93 -17.44
CA PHE A 3 -13.01 -36.22 -16.28
C PHE A 3 -11.98 -37.11 -15.58
N LEU A 4 -10.70 -36.71 -15.61
CA LEU A 4 -9.67 -37.31 -14.76
C LEU A 4 -9.83 -36.73 -13.36
N SER A 5 -10.43 -37.53 -12.48
CA SER A 5 -10.26 -37.43 -11.04
C SER A 5 -8.80 -37.76 -10.72
N SER A 6 -7.99 -36.73 -10.51
CA SER A 6 -6.78 -36.85 -9.71
C SER A 6 -7.09 -36.30 -8.33
N LYS A 7 -7.15 -37.20 -7.34
CA LYS A 7 -7.02 -36.86 -5.92
C LYS A 7 -5.67 -36.16 -5.74
N GLU A 8 -5.63 -34.84 -5.81
CA GLU A 8 -4.56 -34.10 -5.18
C GLU A 8 -4.77 -34.22 -3.68
N SER A 9 -3.82 -34.92 -3.06
CA SER A 9 -3.59 -34.91 -1.63
C SER A 9 -3.64 -33.46 -1.16
N SER A 10 -4.63 -33.17 -0.31
CA SER A 10 -4.68 -32.00 0.54
C SER A 10 -3.43 -32.01 1.42
N LYS A 11 -2.31 -31.50 0.88
CA LYS A 11 -1.27 -30.95 1.72
C LYS A 11 -1.95 -29.80 2.44
N GLU A 12 -2.19 -29.98 3.74
CA GLU A 12 -2.47 -28.86 4.62
C GLU A 12 -1.46 -27.77 4.26
N ILE A 13 -1.95 -26.67 3.71
CA ILE A 13 -1.19 -25.43 3.59
C ILE A 13 -1.01 -25.03 5.05
N LEU A 14 0.03 -25.56 5.70
CA LEU A 14 0.45 -25.15 7.03
C LEU A 14 0.64 -23.65 6.92
N SER A 15 -0.29 -22.89 7.49
CA SER A 15 -0.22 -21.44 7.55
C SER A 15 1.17 -21.10 8.11
N PRO A 16 2.02 -20.38 7.38
CA PRO A 16 3.29 -19.94 7.92
C PRO A 16 3.00 -19.13 9.21
N PRO A 17 3.94 -19.10 10.17
CA PRO A 17 3.77 -18.26 11.36
C PRO A 17 3.41 -16.83 10.90
N PRO A 18 2.50 -16.15 11.61
CA PRO A 18 1.99 -14.85 11.17
C PRO A 18 3.14 -13.90 10.87
N SER A 19 3.06 -13.24 9.73
CA SER A 19 4.04 -12.23 9.35
C SER A 19 3.98 -11.07 10.33
N SER A 20 5.15 -10.57 10.73
CA SER A 20 5.26 -9.37 11.56
C SER A 20 5.40 -8.15 10.66
N LEU A 21 4.47 -7.21 10.79
CA LEU A 21 4.43 -5.96 10.05
C LEU A 21 4.98 -4.80 10.90
N PHE A 22 4.80 -3.57 10.42
CA PHE A 22 5.12 -2.36 11.18
C PHE A 22 4.45 -2.40 12.57
N SER A 23 5.16 -1.88 13.59
CA SER A 23 4.76 -1.97 15.00
C SER A 23 4.61 -3.40 15.56
N ASN A 24 5.19 -4.41 14.89
CA ASN A 24 5.08 -5.84 15.23
C ASN A 24 3.64 -6.39 15.17
N ALA A 25 2.75 -5.74 14.42
CA ALA A 25 1.41 -6.26 14.19
C ALA A 25 1.47 -7.57 13.41
N ARG A 26 0.72 -8.57 13.84
CA ARG A 26 0.68 -9.90 13.23
C ARG A 26 -0.44 -10.01 12.21
N THR A 27 -0.11 -10.50 11.02
CA THR A 27 -1.09 -10.81 9.97
C THR A 27 -0.74 -12.13 9.31
N GLU A 28 -1.73 -13.03 9.23
CA GLU A 28 -1.61 -14.32 8.55
C GLU A 28 -1.77 -14.18 7.03
N GLY A 29 -1.38 -15.22 6.31
CA GLY A 29 -1.58 -15.33 4.87
C GLY A 29 -1.34 -16.76 4.43
N PHE A 30 -1.99 -17.17 3.34
CA PHE A 30 -1.72 -18.45 2.70
C PHE A 30 -0.37 -18.39 2.00
N ASP A 31 0.48 -19.38 2.25
CA ASP A 31 1.77 -19.48 1.58
C ASP A 31 1.58 -19.86 0.11
N CYS A 32 2.22 -19.12 -0.80
CA CYS A 32 2.12 -19.33 -2.24
C CYS A 32 3.09 -20.40 -2.79
N GLY A 33 3.80 -21.12 -1.92
CA GLY A 33 4.64 -22.26 -2.26
C GLY A 33 6.13 -21.94 -2.42
N ASP A 34 6.94 -23.01 -2.34
CA ASP A 34 8.40 -22.93 -2.36
C ASP A 34 8.96 -22.40 -3.68
N GLU A 35 8.32 -22.74 -4.80
CA GLU A 35 8.72 -22.29 -6.13
C GLU A 35 8.68 -20.76 -6.23
N ILE A 36 7.61 -20.15 -5.72
CA ILE A 36 7.45 -18.69 -5.73
C ILE A 36 8.46 -18.04 -4.79
N GLY A 37 8.64 -18.58 -3.58
CA GLY A 37 9.64 -18.06 -2.64
C GLY A 37 11.05 -18.05 -3.24
N LYS A 38 11.44 -19.18 -3.86
CA LYS A 38 12.73 -19.31 -4.53
C LYS A 38 12.89 -18.34 -5.70
N ALA A 39 11.85 -18.12 -6.49
CA ALA A 39 11.89 -17.15 -7.59
C ALA A 39 12.15 -15.72 -7.10
N PHE A 40 11.57 -15.31 -5.97
CA PHE A 40 11.87 -14.01 -5.35
C PHE A 40 13.29 -13.95 -4.78
N ASP A 41 13.77 -15.03 -4.15
CA ASP A 41 15.14 -15.09 -3.62
C ASP A 41 16.19 -14.91 -4.73
N GLU A 42 15.98 -15.57 -5.87
CA GLU A 42 16.84 -15.46 -7.06
C GLU A 42 16.76 -14.06 -7.68
N PHE A 43 15.55 -13.52 -7.87
CA PHE A 43 15.38 -12.22 -8.52
C PHE A 43 15.91 -11.05 -7.69
N LEU A 44 15.70 -11.07 -6.37
CA LEU A 44 16.13 -9.98 -5.47
C LEU A 44 17.55 -10.17 -4.94
N GLU A 45 18.21 -11.29 -5.30
CA GLU A 45 19.58 -11.63 -4.89
C GLU A 45 19.82 -11.47 -3.38
N VAL A 46 18.81 -11.81 -2.57
CA VAL A 46 18.90 -11.63 -1.10
C VAL A 46 19.93 -12.55 -0.45
N GLY A 47 20.31 -13.63 -1.13
CA GLY A 47 21.27 -14.63 -0.67
C GLY A 47 20.86 -15.26 0.67
N ASP A 48 21.85 -15.70 1.46
CA ASP A 48 21.60 -16.36 2.75
C ASP A 48 21.13 -15.39 3.87
N LYS A 49 20.84 -14.11 3.53
CA LYS A 49 20.40 -13.12 4.54
C LYS A 49 19.01 -13.41 5.07
N ARG A 50 18.12 -13.94 4.22
CA ARG A 50 16.76 -14.39 4.55
C ARG A 50 16.16 -15.15 3.37
N ALA A 51 15.40 -16.20 3.64
CA ALA A 51 14.54 -16.83 2.64
C ALA A 51 13.25 -16.01 2.49
N LEU A 52 12.87 -15.67 1.26
CA LEU A 52 11.64 -14.97 0.96
C LEU A 52 10.49 -15.95 0.76
N ARG A 53 9.30 -15.52 1.19
CA ARG A 53 8.03 -16.19 0.92
C ARG A 53 7.06 -15.15 0.36
N LEU A 54 6.26 -15.55 -0.61
CA LEU A 54 5.05 -14.82 -0.96
C LEU A 54 3.89 -15.42 -0.17
N ILE A 55 3.20 -14.56 0.56
CA ILE A 55 1.96 -14.90 1.26
C ILE A 55 0.80 -14.11 0.67
N TRP A 56 -0.37 -14.73 0.62
CA TRP A 56 -1.58 -14.15 0.06
C TRP A 56 -2.68 -14.07 1.12
N TYR A 57 -3.26 -12.87 1.26
CA TYR A 57 -4.42 -12.64 2.12
C TYR A 57 -5.70 -12.81 1.30
N GLY A 58 -6.15 -14.06 1.18
CA GLY A 58 -7.45 -14.43 0.63
C GLY A 58 -8.38 -14.94 1.73
N GLU A 59 -9.68 -15.03 1.48
CA GLU A 59 -10.65 -15.61 2.43
C GLU A 59 -10.48 -15.05 3.87
N PRO A 60 -10.65 -13.73 4.07
CA PRO A 60 -10.31 -13.05 5.32
C PRO A 60 -10.99 -13.65 6.56
N GLU A 61 -12.13 -14.30 6.39
CA GLU A 61 -12.84 -15.03 7.43
C GLU A 61 -12.06 -16.24 7.99
N LYS A 62 -11.02 -16.70 7.29
CA LYS A 62 -10.12 -17.80 7.67
C LYS A 62 -8.77 -17.34 8.19
N LEU A 63 -8.45 -16.05 8.13
CA LEU A 63 -7.12 -15.51 8.44
C LEU A 63 -7.18 -14.48 9.57
N TYR A 64 -6.22 -14.58 10.47
CA TYR A 64 -6.05 -13.63 11.56
C TYR A 64 -5.27 -12.37 11.13
N THR A 65 -5.67 -11.21 11.65
CA THR A 65 -4.90 -9.96 11.54
C THR A 65 -5.09 -9.11 12.79
N GLU A 66 -4.00 -8.54 13.30
CA GLU A 66 -3.99 -7.50 14.35
C GLU A 66 -4.16 -6.09 13.76
N ARG A 67 -4.30 -5.99 12.44
CA ARG A 67 -4.43 -4.73 11.70
C ARG A 67 -5.88 -4.25 11.69
N ASP A 68 -6.37 -3.93 12.88
CA ASP A 68 -7.67 -3.32 13.13
C ASP A 68 -7.48 -1.78 13.18
N GLU A 69 -7.65 -1.12 12.03
CA GLU A 69 -7.56 0.33 11.96
C GLU A 69 -8.88 0.93 12.44
N LYS A 70 -8.79 1.66 13.55
CA LYS A 70 -9.89 2.41 14.13
C LYS A 70 -9.59 3.88 13.99
N THR A 71 -10.45 4.58 13.27
CA THR A 71 -10.37 6.04 13.31
C THR A 71 -10.69 6.47 14.74
N LYS A 72 -9.92 7.44 15.21
CA LYS A 72 -10.22 8.11 16.48
C LYS A 72 -11.06 9.33 16.14
N SER A 73 -11.91 9.72 17.08
CA SER A 73 -12.55 11.03 17.09
C SER A 73 -11.46 12.10 17.22
N GLU A 74 -10.83 12.43 16.11
CA GLU A 74 -9.79 13.44 15.98
C GLU A 74 -10.26 14.49 14.97
N PHE A 75 -9.96 15.75 15.27
CA PHE A 75 -10.17 16.83 14.31
C PHE A 75 -9.01 16.84 13.33
N TRP A 76 -9.30 16.62 12.06
CA TRP A 76 -8.37 16.92 10.98
C TRP A 76 -8.95 18.06 10.13
N LEU A 77 -8.20 19.16 9.99
CA LEU A 77 -8.59 20.33 9.18
C LEU A 77 -10.05 20.80 9.38
N ASN A 78 -10.52 20.82 10.64
CA ASN A 78 -11.90 21.19 11.03
C ASN A 78 -13.02 20.27 10.52
N ASN A 79 -12.70 19.05 10.13
CA ASN A 79 -13.67 18.06 9.67
C ASN A 79 -13.95 17.01 10.76
N ASP A 80 -15.24 16.69 10.96
CA ASP A 80 -15.67 15.57 11.80
C ASP A 80 -15.37 14.26 11.05
N VAL A 81 -14.30 13.59 11.47
CA VAL A 81 -13.92 12.28 10.94
C VAL A 81 -14.86 11.22 11.53
N PRO A 82 -15.63 10.49 10.70
CA PRO A 82 -16.51 9.46 11.22
C PRO A 82 -15.70 8.32 11.85
N MET A 83 -16.26 7.75 12.91
CA MET A 83 -15.74 6.54 13.53
C MET A 83 -15.89 5.38 12.54
N LEU A 84 -14.76 4.82 12.13
CA LEU A 84 -14.66 3.67 11.25
C LEU A 84 -13.80 2.62 11.94
N GLN A 85 -14.15 1.37 11.69
CA GLN A 85 -13.35 0.23 12.06
C GLN A 85 -13.21 -0.64 10.81
N GLU A 86 -11.98 -0.80 10.33
CA GLU A 86 -11.67 -1.69 9.21
C GLU A 86 -10.52 -2.64 9.57
N ASN A 87 -10.66 -3.89 9.16
CA ASN A 87 -9.54 -4.82 9.15
C ASN A 87 -8.82 -4.68 7.81
N ILE A 88 -7.53 -4.38 7.85
CA ILE A 88 -6.69 -4.33 6.66
C ILE A 88 -5.70 -5.49 6.65
N ALA A 89 -5.27 -5.88 5.45
CA ALA A 89 -4.26 -6.92 5.27
C ALA A 89 -2.85 -6.33 5.48
N PHE A 90 -2.04 -6.32 4.43
CA PHE A 90 -0.64 -5.87 4.47
C PHE A 90 -0.44 -4.37 4.18
N HIS A 91 -1.51 -3.59 4.07
CA HIS A 91 -1.44 -2.14 3.89
C HIS A 91 -0.83 -1.45 5.12
N ASP A 92 -0.21 -0.28 4.93
CA ASP A 92 0.47 0.47 6.01
C ASP A 92 -0.52 1.18 6.96
N LEU A 93 -1.62 1.71 6.45
CA LEU A 93 -2.60 2.43 7.28
C LEU A 93 -4.05 2.26 6.84
N ALA A 94 -4.32 2.29 5.53
CA ALA A 94 -5.67 2.32 4.98
C ALA A 94 -5.80 1.39 3.78
N SER A 95 -7.01 0.90 3.51
CA SER A 95 -7.31 0.08 2.32
C SER A 95 -7.16 0.86 1.00
N PHE A 96 -7.41 2.17 1.03
CA PHE A 96 -7.38 3.04 -0.14
C PHE A 96 -6.56 4.29 0.14
N MET A 97 -5.87 4.75 -0.89
CA MET A 97 -5.26 6.07 -0.90
C MET A 97 -5.63 6.81 -2.18
N ALA A 98 -6.11 8.04 -2.03
CA ALA A 98 -6.52 8.91 -3.12
C ALA A 98 -5.80 10.25 -3.05
N PHE A 99 -5.54 10.86 -4.22
CA PHE A 99 -5.13 12.26 -4.32
C PHE A 99 -5.43 12.81 -5.72
N SER A 100 -5.38 14.13 -5.83
CA SER A 100 -5.50 14.85 -7.10
C SER A 100 -4.24 14.73 -7.96
N SER A 101 -4.39 14.42 -9.25
CA SER A 101 -3.28 14.39 -10.21
C SER A 101 -2.56 15.74 -10.29
N GLU A 102 -3.31 16.81 -10.04
CA GLU A 102 -2.85 18.19 -10.02
C GLU A 102 -1.90 18.46 -8.86
N SER A 103 -2.02 17.76 -7.72
CA SER A 103 -1.07 17.83 -6.60
C SER A 103 0.32 17.34 -7.02
N VAL A 104 0.39 16.24 -7.79
CA VAL A 104 1.66 15.73 -8.33
C VAL A 104 2.23 16.68 -9.38
N ASN A 105 1.37 17.22 -10.26
CA ASN A 105 1.78 18.20 -11.26
C ASN A 105 2.36 19.47 -10.61
N ASP A 106 1.73 19.95 -9.54
CA ASP A 106 2.20 21.12 -8.80
C ASP A 106 3.52 20.85 -8.08
N LEU A 107 3.64 19.72 -7.39
CA LEU A 107 4.89 19.28 -6.78
C LEU A 107 6.03 19.19 -7.81
N ASN A 108 5.75 18.67 -9.01
CA ASN A 108 6.73 18.62 -10.10
C ASN A 108 7.22 20.00 -10.56
N LYS A 109 6.42 21.07 -10.44
CA LYS A 109 6.91 22.44 -10.74
C LYS A 109 8.01 22.86 -9.79
N HIS A 110 7.93 22.45 -8.53
CA HIS A 110 8.96 22.72 -7.53
C HIS A 110 10.19 21.82 -7.73
N LEU A 111 9.98 20.52 -7.97
CA LEU A 111 11.04 19.54 -8.19
C LEU A 111 11.84 19.77 -9.48
N LYS A 112 11.27 20.49 -10.46
CA LYS A 112 11.97 20.88 -11.68
C LYS A 112 13.29 21.60 -11.40
N LYS A 113 13.36 22.40 -10.32
CA LYS A 113 14.59 23.10 -9.90
C LYS A 113 15.69 22.12 -9.45
N GLU A 114 15.27 20.98 -8.92
CA GLU A 114 16.15 19.88 -8.51
C GLU A 114 16.46 18.91 -9.66
N GLY A 115 15.94 19.14 -10.87
CA GLY A 115 16.11 18.23 -12.01
C GLY A 115 15.46 16.86 -11.77
N VAL A 116 14.43 16.81 -10.92
CA VAL A 116 13.67 15.60 -10.61
C VAL A 116 12.26 15.76 -11.17
N CYS A 117 11.73 14.69 -11.72
CA CYS A 117 10.32 14.56 -12.11
C CYS A 117 9.81 13.24 -11.55
N ILE A 118 8.65 13.26 -10.91
CA ILE A 118 8.03 12.08 -10.32
C ILE A 118 6.65 11.84 -10.93
N ASP A 119 6.14 10.62 -10.75
CA ASP A 119 4.80 10.26 -11.13
C ASP A 119 3.98 9.79 -9.92
N SER A 120 2.69 9.54 -10.13
CA SER A 120 1.78 9.13 -9.06
C SER A 120 2.17 7.80 -8.41
N ARG A 121 2.82 6.87 -9.13
CA ARG A 121 3.30 5.57 -8.62
C ARG A 121 4.35 5.73 -7.52
N ASN A 122 5.10 6.84 -7.48
CA ASN A 122 6.00 7.14 -6.36
C ASN A 122 5.24 7.20 -5.00
N PHE A 123 3.96 7.56 -5.02
CA PHE A 123 3.13 7.65 -3.82
C PHE A 123 2.29 6.40 -3.58
N ARG A 124 2.19 5.50 -4.57
CA ARG A 124 1.44 4.22 -4.51
C ARG A 124 -0.07 4.40 -4.22
N PRO A 125 -0.80 5.33 -4.89
CA PRO A 125 -2.23 5.48 -4.71
C PRO A 125 -3.02 4.29 -5.25
N THR A 126 -4.22 4.12 -4.71
CA THR A 126 -5.25 3.28 -5.31
C THR A 126 -6.10 4.09 -6.30
N LEU A 127 -6.34 5.38 -6.01
CA LEU A 127 -7.15 6.28 -6.82
C LEU A 127 -6.36 7.56 -7.15
N VAL A 128 -6.35 7.94 -8.43
CA VAL A 128 -5.82 9.22 -8.89
C VAL A 128 -6.96 9.95 -9.57
N ILE A 129 -7.32 11.12 -9.05
CA ILE A 129 -8.49 11.89 -9.49
C ILE A 129 -7.98 13.13 -10.23
N SER A 130 -8.62 13.52 -11.33
CA SER A 130 -8.23 14.70 -12.12
C SER A 130 -9.35 15.73 -12.18
N GLY A 131 -9.03 16.94 -12.62
CA GLY A 131 -10.00 18.04 -12.77
C GLY A 131 -10.26 18.80 -11.47
N LEU A 132 -9.38 18.68 -10.47
CA LEU A 132 -9.49 19.32 -9.17
C LEU A 132 -8.29 20.23 -8.90
N PRO A 133 -8.42 21.26 -8.03
CA PRO A 133 -7.28 22.03 -7.59
C PRO A 133 -6.17 21.14 -6.98
N PRO A 134 -4.90 21.55 -7.05
CA PRO A 134 -3.84 20.85 -6.34
C PRO A 134 -4.11 20.91 -4.83
N TYR A 135 -3.92 19.78 -4.16
CA TYR A 135 -4.11 19.54 -2.72
C TYR A 135 -5.57 19.63 -2.25
N ASP A 136 -6.55 19.64 -3.16
CA ASP A 136 -7.97 19.64 -2.80
C ASP A 136 -8.36 18.42 -1.96
N GLU A 137 -7.64 17.30 -2.13
CA GLU A 137 -7.78 16.07 -1.35
C GLU A 137 -7.64 16.26 0.17
N ASP A 138 -6.95 17.32 0.60
CA ASP A 138 -6.80 17.65 2.02
C ASP A 138 -8.10 18.19 2.64
N SER A 139 -9.16 18.36 1.86
CA SER A 139 -10.46 18.79 2.38
C SER A 139 -11.56 17.75 2.19
N TRP A 140 -11.28 16.65 1.48
CA TRP A 140 -12.30 15.67 1.16
C TRP A 140 -12.76 14.92 2.41
N LEU A 141 -14.07 14.82 2.54
CA LEU A 141 -14.73 13.96 3.54
C LEU A 141 -15.17 12.64 2.92
N ARG A 142 -15.59 12.70 1.66
CA ARG A 142 -16.13 11.56 0.91
C ARG A 142 -15.73 11.68 -0.54
N VAL A 143 -15.45 10.53 -1.14
CA VAL A 143 -15.22 10.40 -2.58
C VAL A 143 -16.23 9.39 -3.12
N LYS A 144 -16.87 9.70 -4.24
CA LYS A 144 -17.78 8.78 -4.92
C LYS A 144 -17.28 8.47 -6.31
N ALA A 145 -17.18 7.19 -6.65
CA ALA A 145 -16.78 6.71 -7.97
C ALA A 145 -17.81 5.67 -8.45
N GLY A 146 -18.73 6.11 -9.32
CA GLY A 146 -19.91 5.32 -9.67
C GLY A 146 -20.78 5.08 -8.44
N ASP A 147 -21.05 3.81 -8.13
CA ASP A 147 -21.82 3.40 -6.96
C ASP A 147 -20.96 3.19 -5.70
N ALA A 148 -19.62 3.23 -5.83
CA ALA A 148 -18.71 3.10 -4.70
C ALA A 148 -18.56 4.44 -3.97
N GLU A 149 -18.70 4.41 -2.64
CA GLU A 149 -18.49 5.55 -1.76
C GLU A 149 -17.33 5.26 -0.80
N PHE A 150 -16.41 6.21 -0.69
CA PHE A 150 -15.23 6.16 0.16
C PHE A 150 -15.32 7.28 1.19
N ILE A 151 -14.74 7.03 2.37
CA ILE A 151 -14.64 8.01 3.44
C ILE A 151 -13.17 8.35 3.63
N CYS A 152 -12.87 9.64 3.63
CA CYS A 152 -11.53 10.17 3.89
C CYS A 152 -11.40 10.46 5.38
N TYR A 153 -10.44 9.83 6.05
CA TYR A 153 -10.32 9.91 7.52
C TYR A 153 -8.95 10.35 8.04
N LYS A 154 -7.92 10.35 7.19
CA LYS A 154 -6.57 10.72 7.61
C LYS A 154 -5.67 11.08 6.40
N PRO A 155 -4.86 12.15 6.49
CA PRO A 155 -3.84 12.43 5.48
C PRO A 155 -2.73 11.37 5.55
N CYS A 156 -2.21 10.98 4.40
CA CYS A 156 -1.12 10.02 4.33
C CYS A 156 0.23 10.74 4.48
N THR A 157 0.90 10.48 5.60
CA THR A 157 2.27 10.95 5.83
C THR A 157 3.24 10.23 4.90
N ARG A 158 4.17 10.98 4.30
CA ARG A 158 5.07 10.44 3.29
C ARG A 158 6.35 9.94 3.92
N CYS A 159 6.76 8.74 3.49
CA CYS A 159 7.99 8.11 3.93
C CYS A 159 9.05 8.12 2.81
N VAL A 160 10.23 7.60 3.13
CA VAL A 160 11.37 7.55 2.21
C VAL A 160 11.10 6.73 0.94
N LEU A 161 10.10 5.84 0.94
CA LEU A 161 9.79 5.00 -0.23
C LEU A 161 9.35 5.82 -1.45
N THR A 162 8.87 7.05 -1.26
CA THR A 162 8.55 7.96 -2.39
C THR A 162 9.77 8.31 -3.24
N THR A 163 10.98 8.13 -2.70
CA THR A 163 12.24 8.43 -3.39
C THR A 163 12.70 7.34 -4.36
N VAL A 164 12.03 6.18 -4.39
CA VAL A 164 12.38 5.08 -5.29
C VAL A 164 11.75 5.33 -6.65
N ASN A 165 12.56 5.28 -7.72
CA ASN A 165 12.08 5.37 -9.09
C ASN A 165 11.29 4.09 -9.43
N PRO A 166 10.02 4.18 -9.86
CA PRO A 166 9.19 3.00 -10.14
C PRO A 166 9.69 2.13 -11.30
N ASP A 167 10.41 2.72 -12.27
CA ASP A 167 10.87 2.02 -13.46
C ASP A 167 12.24 1.36 -13.25
N SER A 168 13.16 2.01 -12.52
CA SER A 168 14.50 1.45 -12.26
C SER A 168 14.66 0.73 -10.93
N GLY A 169 13.76 0.96 -9.97
CA GLY A 169 13.92 0.46 -8.59
C GLY A 169 15.02 1.18 -7.80
N GLU A 170 15.66 2.20 -8.37
CA GLU A 170 16.76 2.92 -7.72
C GLU A 170 16.25 4.06 -6.85
N LYS A 171 16.89 4.23 -5.69
CA LYS A 171 16.59 5.31 -4.77
C LYS A 171 17.23 6.62 -5.24
N SER A 172 16.46 7.71 -5.22
CA SER A 172 16.93 9.05 -5.57
C SER A 172 18.12 9.47 -4.70
N PRO A 173 19.29 9.78 -5.30
CA PRO A 173 20.46 10.23 -4.54
C PRO A 173 20.23 11.59 -3.89
N LYS A 174 19.30 12.39 -4.43
CA LYS A 174 18.92 13.69 -3.87
C LYS A 174 17.95 13.56 -2.70
N MET A 175 17.39 12.37 -2.46
CA MET A 175 16.30 12.12 -1.50
C MET A 175 15.05 12.96 -1.83
N GLU A 176 14.80 13.20 -3.11
CA GLU A 176 13.54 13.78 -3.58
C GLU A 176 12.54 12.66 -3.92
N PRO A 177 11.23 12.88 -3.69
CA PRO A 177 10.58 14.13 -3.30
C PRO A 177 10.44 14.34 -1.78
N ILE A 178 10.95 13.42 -0.94
CA ILE A 178 10.68 13.47 0.51
C ILE A 178 11.26 14.71 1.19
N LYS A 179 12.35 15.30 0.66
CA LYS A 179 12.88 16.58 1.15
C LYS A 179 11.93 17.73 0.83
N MET A 180 11.48 17.86 -0.42
CA MET A 180 10.52 18.90 -0.79
C MET A 180 9.23 18.83 0.03
N LEU A 181 8.72 17.62 0.31
CA LEU A 181 7.48 17.39 1.06
C LEU A 181 7.55 17.72 2.57
N ARG A 182 8.75 17.95 3.11
CA ARG A 182 8.97 18.27 4.54
C ARG A 182 9.16 19.76 4.80
N ASN A 183 9.35 20.54 3.74
CA ASN A 183 9.53 21.99 3.81
C ASN A 183 8.18 22.69 3.84
#